data_AF-A0A448XPG4-F1
#
_entry.id   AF-A0A448XPG4-F1
#
_cell.length_a   1.000
_cell.length_b   1.000
_cell.length_c   1.000
_cell.angle_alpha   90.00
_cell.angle_beta   90.00
_cell.angle_gamma   90.00
#
_symmetry.space_group_name_H-M   'P 1'
#
loop_
_entity.id
_entity.type
_entity.pdbx_description
1 polymer ?
#
loop_
_entity_poly.entity_id
_entity_poly.type
_entity_poly.pdbx_seq_one_letter_code
_entity_poly.pdbx_strand_id
1 'polypeptide(L)' 'MLKLHAIAERYKDPEMMDFLECEFLKEQIRSIKQFADYLTEAERVGPGLGEYLLDKLTLKE' A
#
# COMPACT_ATOMS: atom_id res chain seq x y z
N MET A 1 10.76 6.46 2.13
CA MET A 1 9.98 7.35 2.99
C MET A 1 10.29 7.19 4.48
N LEU A 2 10.33 5.99 5.05
CA LEU A 2 10.74 5.81 6.46
C LEU A 2 12.14 6.38 6.79
N LYS A 3 13.11 6.24 5.88
CA LYS A 3 14.44 6.86 6.04
C LYS A 3 14.39 8.39 6.08
N LEU A 4 13.43 9.01 5.39
CA LEU A 4 13.25 10.46 5.37
C LEU A 4 12.59 10.94 6.67
N HIS A 5 11.61 10.18 7.17
CA HIS A 5 10.99 10.41 8.47
C HIS A 5 12.02 10.31 9.61
N ALA A 6 12.90 9.30 9.59
CA ALA A 6 14.00 9.19 10.56
C ALA A 6 15.01 10.36 10.49
N ILE A 7 15.18 10.99 9.32
CA ILE A 7 15.98 12.21 9.18
C ILE A 7 15.24 13.38 9.84
N ALA A 8 13.95 13.57 9.56
CA ALA A 8 13.14 14.62 10.18
C ALA A 8 13.13 14.50 11.71
N GLU A 9 12.99 13.29 12.23
CA GLU A 9 13.08 12.99 13.67
C GLU A 9 14.46 13.38 14.24
N ARG A 10 15.55 13.01 13.57
CA ARG A 10 16.92 13.37 13.98
C ARG A 10 17.14 14.88 14.09
N TYR A 11 16.54 15.65 13.17
CA TYR A 11 16.62 17.12 13.16
C TYR A 11 15.53 17.80 13.98
N LYS A 12 14.64 17.02 14.63
CA LYS A 12 13.52 17.51 15.45
C LYS A 12 12.58 18.43 14.66
N ASP A 13 12.21 18.02 13.45
CA ASP A 13 11.23 18.71 12.61
C ASP A 13 9.85 18.02 12.70
N PRO A 14 8.97 18.45 13.63
CA PRO A 14 7.67 17.81 13.83
C PRO A 14 6.70 18.07 12.68
N GLU A 15 6.83 19.19 11.96
CA GLU A 15 5.95 19.52 10.83
C GLU A 15 6.24 18.58 9.65
N MET A 16 7.52 18.35 9.36
CA MET A 16 7.92 17.40 8.32
C MET A 16 7.55 15.95 8.68
N MET A 17 7.65 15.57 9.96
CA MET A 17 7.20 14.25 10.42
C MET A 17 5.69 14.07 10.20
N ASP A 18 4.87 15.03 10.64
CA ASP A 18 3.41 14.96 10.50
C ASP A 18 2.98 14.94 9.03
N PHE A 19 3.60 15.76 8.18
CA PHE A 19 3.37 15.74 6.74
C PHE A 19 3.65 14.37 6.12
N LEU A 20 4.81 13.76 6.46
CA LEU A 20 5.16 12.44 5.94
C LEU A 20 4.21 11.34 6.44
N GLU A 21 3.78 11.43 7.70
CA GLU A 21 2.85 10.46 8.29
C GLU A 21 1.45 10.56 7.68
N CYS A 22 0.93 11.78 7.54
CA CYS A 22 -0.43 12.02 7.08
C CYS A 22 -0.58 11.80 5.58
N GLU A 23 0.33 12.33 4.77
CA GLU A 23 0.18 12.33 3.31
C GLU A 23 0.75 11.08 2.66
N PHE A 24 1.77 10.43 3.24
CA PHE A 24 2.47 9.33 2.56
C PHE A 24 2.40 8.01 3.32
N LEU A 25 2.78 7.97 4.60
CA LEU A 25 2.92 6.69 5.31
C LEU A 25 1.57 5.99 5.51
N LYS A 26 0.50 6.75 5.77
CA LYS A 26 -0.87 6.19 5.85
C LYS A 26 -1.32 5.60 4.51
N GLU A 27 -1.08 6.29 3.40
CA GLU A 27 -1.41 5.80 2.07
C GLU A 27 -0.61 4.54 1.74
N GLN A 28 0.70 4.55 1.99
CA GLN A 28 1.58 3.40 1.75
C GLN A 28 1.12 2.14 2.49
N ILE A 29 0.70 2.26 3.75
CA ILE A 29 0.16 1.12 4.51
C ILE A 29 -1.12 0.58 3.85
N ARG A 30 -2.01 1.47 3.38
CA ARG A 30 -3.24 1.06 2.68
C ARG A 30 -2.93 0.36 1.36
N SER A 31 -2.01 0.89 0.57
CA SER A 31 -1.60 0.28 -0.70
C SER A 31 -0.96 -1.10 -0.49
N ILE A 32 -0.06 -1.24 0.49
CA ILE A 32 0.54 -2.54 0.82
C ILE A 32 -0.54 -3.55 1.19
N LYS A 33 -1.50 -3.16 2.01
CA LYS A 33 -2.63 -4.02 2.37
C LYS A 33 -3.47 -4.41 1.15
N GLN A 34 -3.78 -3.46 0.27
CA GLN A 34 -4.53 -3.71 -0.96
C GLN A 34 -3.81 -4.73 -1.86
N PHE A 35 -2.50 -4.61 -2.04
CA PHE A 35 -1.73 -5.61 -2.81
C PHE A 35 -1.70 -6.98 -2.13
N ALA A 36 -1.59 -7.04 -0.80
CA ALA A 36 -1.65 -8.30 -0.06
C ALA A 36 -3.03 -8.97 -0.18
N ASP A 37 -4.09 -8.18 -0.15
CA ASP A 37 -5.46 -8.65 -0.37
C ASP A 37 -5.58 -9.21 -1.80
N TYR A 38 -5.08 -8.52 -2.84
CA TYR A 38 -5.06 -9.03 -4.22
C TYR A 38 -4.30 -10.34 -4.39
N LEU A 39 -3.14 -10.49 -3.74
CA LEU A 39 -2.37 -11.73 -3.79
C LEU A 39 -3.18 -12.89 -3.17
N THR A 40 -3.80 -12.65 -2.02
CA THR A 40 -4.63 -13.64 -1.33
C THR A 40 -5.84 -14.05 -2.17
N GLU A 41 -6.47 -13.08 -2.86
CA GLU A 41 -7.59 -13.38 -3.77
C GLU A 41 -7.14 -14.17 -4.99
N ALA A 42 -6.00 -13.83 -5.59
CA ALA A 42 -5.42 -14.57 -6.71
C ALA A 42 -5.13 -16.03 -6.36
N GLU A 43 -4.54 -16.28 -5.18
CA GLU A 43 -4.32 -17.64 -4.69
C GLU A 43 -5.64 -18.40 -4.44
N ARG A 44 -6.65 -17.72 -3.91
CA ARG A 44 -7.96 -18.31 -3.59
C ARG A 44 -8.76 -18.71 -4.82
N VAL A 45 -8.73 -17.90 -5.88
CA VAL A 45 -9.51 -18.16 -7.10
C VAL A 45 -8.84 -19.19 -8.02
N GLY A 46 -7.52 -19.37 -7.90
CA GLY A 46 -6.76 -20.31 -8.70
C GLY A 46 -6.63 -19.92 -10.19
N PRO A 47 -5.82 -20.67 -10.95
CA PRO A 47 -5.48 -20.31 -12.33
C PRO A 47 -6.66 -20.48 -13.30
N GLY A 48 -6.62 -19.73 -14.40
CA GLY A 48 -7.59 -19.85 -15.50
C GLY A 48 -8.81 -18.95 -15.33
N LEU A 49 -9.99 -19.53 -15.08
CA LEU A 49 -11.23 -18.74 -14.99
C LEU A 49 -11.24 -17.81 -13.78
N GLY A 50 -10.69 -18.25 -12.64
CA GLY A 50 -10.60 -17.46 -11.42
C GLY A 50 -9.78 -16.18 -11.60
N GLU A 51 -8.58 -16.32 -12.16
CA GLU A 51 -7.70 -15.22 -12.52
C GLU A 51 -8.34 -14.24 -13.53
N TYR A 52 -8.99 -14.76 -14.57
CA TYR A 52 -9.71 -13.92 -15.54
C TYR A 52 -10.82 -13.10 -14.90
N LEU A 53 -11.58 -13.68 -13.97
CA LEU A 53 -12.63 -12.99 -13.24
C LEU A 53 -12.07 -11.95 -12.26
N LEU A 54 -10.96 -12.27 -11.58
CA LEU A 54 -10.26 -11.34 -10.68
C LEU A 54 -9.75 -10.10 -11.44
N ASP A 55 -9.12 -10.29 -12.60
CA ASP A 55 -8.72 -9.20 -13.51
C ASP A 55 -9.92 -8.30 -13.87
N LYS A 56 -11.05 -8.92 -14.22
CA LYS A 56 -12.20 -8.18 -14.77
C LYS A 56 -13.05 -7.46 -13.73
N LEU A 57 -13.02 -7.90 -12.47
CA LEU A 57 -13.91 -7.41 -11.41
C LEU A 57 -13.18 -6.59 -10.34
N THR A 58 -11.91 -6.86 -10.08
CA THR A 58 -11.19 -6.29 -8.93
C THR A 58 -10.01 -5.42 -9.34
N LEU A 59 -9.31 -5.76 -10.43
CA LEU A 59 -8.10 -5.06 -10.88
C LEU A 59 -8.34 -4.01 -11.99
N LYS A 60 -9.59 -3.80 -12.41
CA LYS A 60 -9.90 -2.74 -13.38
C LYS A 60 -9.79 -1.36 -12.76
N GLU A 61 -8.80 -0.60 -13.23
CA GLU A 61 -8.90 0.85 -13.43
C GLU A 61 -9.81 1.19 -14.63
#